data_AF-A0A535NPM2-F1
#
_entry.id   AF-A0A535NPM2-F1
#
_cell.length_a   1.000
_cell.length_b   1.000
_cell.length_c   1.000
_cell.angle_alpha   90.00
_cell.angle_beta   90.00
_cell.angle_gamma   90.00
#
_symmetry.space_group_name_H-M   'P 1'
#
loop_
_entity.id
_entity.type
_entity.pdbx_description
1 polymer ?
#
loop_
_entity_poly.entity_id
_entity_poly.type
_entity_poly.pdbx_seq_one_letter_code
_entity_poly.pdbx_strand_id
1 'polypeptide(L)'
;MPRLASGAARGIPDRPSKSHVSPAAGGGAETQEHNQVAELAQKPFPPGRYRLVLVGSGPGGLQLSYSLSRMGIDHAVLSEDPAPGGMFRRWPVFQRMLSWTKPFTGVPHTSRMYERYDWNSLVPDDDAHRAVMPALMDGTSYFPSRPEMQKGLETFAERTGIHIRYGCRWESTKAIPSSARGGGQGGGQEFVLTTSDGEYRAQVVVFAVGVAQPYRPPILGLDAVPHYGDFRPVESYKDHRVFIVGKQNSGFEIATGLLPWARQLVLASPGATKLSVNTHTLVGVRARYVQPYEDAALAGGVIILDTTIEEVRKDGAGFLVKTRNATDGRELAMVADDVIAATGFVSPLRDLPALGVATFGQSRLPAQTPFWESAAIPGIFFAGTIATTPGCLPGTWPKLTSVCAPRARSSSLPRSSLTC
;
A
#
# COMPACT_ATOMS: atom_id res chain seq x y z
N MET A 1 -30.74 -36.84 -41.59
CA MET A 1 -31.79 -37.83 -41.24
C MET A 1 -31.14 -39.22 -41.31
N PRO A 2 -31.43 -40.23 -40.48
CA PRO A 2 -32.03 -40.34 -39.14
C PRO A 2 -31.19 -41.23 -38.17
N ARG A 3 -31.77 -41.61 -37.01
CA ARG A 3 -31.24 -42.50 -35.94
C ARG A 3 -30.79 -43.90 -36.42
N LEU A 4 -29.88 -44.56 -35.67
CA LEU A 4 -29.79 -46.03 -35.52
C LEU A 4 -29.14 -46.43 -34.18
N ALA A 5 -29.37 -47.68 -33.77
CA ALA A 5 -29.50 -48.17 -32.39
C ALA A 5 -28.33 -49.02 -31.83
N SER A 6 -28.34 -49.18 -30.50
CA SER A 6 -27.96 -50.29 -29.59
C SER A 6 -26.82 -51.28 -29.92
N GLY A 7 -25.96 -51.52 -28.91
CA GLY A 7 -25.24 -52.78 -28.68
C GLY A 7 -24.67 -52.89 -27.24
N ALA A 8 -25.04 -53.95 -26.51
CA ALA A 8 -24.48 -54.38 -25.20
C ALA A 8 -23.15 -55.17 -25.43
N ALA A 9 -22.28 -55.54 -24.47
CA ALA A 9 -22.36 -55.87 -23.05
C ALA A 9 -20.94 -56.02 -22.44
N ARG A 10 -20.79 -55.97 -21.10
CA ARG A 10 -20.21 -57.04 -20.24
C ARG A 10 -20.08 -56.55 -18.79
N GLY A 11 -20.78 -57.23 -17.89
CA GLY A 11 -20.75 -57.00 -16.44
C GLY A 11 -19.64 -57.78 -15.73
N ILE A 12 -19.27 -57.31 -14.53
CA ILE A 12 -18.36 -57.97 -13.59
C ILE A 12 -19.19 -58.36 -12.35
N PRO A 13 -19.07 -59.60 -11.83
CA PRO A 13 -19.94 -60.10 -10.76
C PRO A 13 -19.43 -59.76 -9.35
N ASP A 14 -20.39 -59.40 -8.49
CA ASP A 14 -20.31 -59.41 -7.03
C ASP A 14 -20.48 -60.84 -6.48
N ARG A 15 -19.53 -61.31 -5.65
CA ARG A 15 -19.82 -62.24 -4.55
C ARG A 15 -18.63 -62.38 -3.58
N PRO A 16 -18.85 -62.31 -2.25
CA PRO A 16 -17.82 -62.48 -1.22
C PRO A 16 -17.75 -63.92 -0.69
N SER A 17 -16.61 -64.34 -0.13
CA SER A 17 -16.49 -65.61 0.61
C SER A 17 -16.00 -65.44 2.05
N LYS A 18 -16.90 -65.76 3.00
CA LYS A 18 -16.79 -66.72 4.12
C LYS A 18 -15.48 -66.71 4.95
N SER A 19 -15.43 -66.17 6.18
CA SER A 19 -16.04 -66.60 7.46
C SER A 19 -15.04 -67.31 8.38
N HIS A 20 -14.64 -66.67 9.49
CA HIS A 20 -14.38 -67.31 10.78
C HIS A 20 -14.72 -66.30 11.91
N VAL A 21 -15.30 -66.81 13.00
CA VAL A 21 -16.01 -66.11 14.09
C VAL A 21 -15.16 -66.06 15.38
N SER A 22 -15.43 -65.01 16.19
CA SER A 22 -14.89 -64.43 17.46
C SER A 22 -14.69 -65.38 18.68
N PRO A 23 -14.05 -64.97 19.83
CA PRO A 23 -14.48 -63.92 20.81
C PRO A 23 -13.28 -63.12 21.44
N ALA A 24 -13.35 -62.17 22.38
CA ALA A 24 -14.30 -61.20 22.95
C ALA A 24 -13.51 -60.25 23.89
N ALA A 25 -14.13 -59.13 24.26
CA ALA A 25 -14.01 -58.37 25.51
C ALA A 25 -12.70 -57.63 25.87
N GLY A 26 -12.88 -56.37 26.29
CA GLY A 26 -11.99 -55.68 27.23
C GLY A 26 -11.35 -54.42 26.67
N GLY A 27 -11.66 -53.27 27.27
CA GLY A 27 -11.25 -51.95 26.80
C GLY A 27 -9.81 -51.58 27.15
N GLY A 28 -9.43 -50.37 26.72
CA GLY A 28 -8.18 -49.73 27.09
C GLY A 28 -7.92 -48.53 26.19
N ALA A 29 -7.99 -47.35 26.77
CA ALA A 29 -7.78 -46.06 26.13
C ALA A 29 -6.38 -45.98 25.50
N GLU A 30 -6.29 -45.67 24.21
CA GLU A 30 -5.11 -45.06 23.58
C GLU A 30 -5.48 -44.68 22.13
N THR A 31 -6.30 -43.63 22.01
CA THR A 31 -6.61 -43.05 20.69
C THR A 31 -6.76 -41.55 20.84
N GLN A 32 -5.68 -40.86 21.22
CA GLN A 32 -5.64 -39.39 21.10
C GLN A 32 -4.25 -38.74 21.29
N GLU A 33 -3.14 -39.37 20.91
CA GLU A 33 -1.82 -38.72 21.04
C GLU A 33 -0.90 -38.78 19.81
N HIS A 34 -1.40 -39.19 18.64
CA HIS A 34 -0.57 -39.34 17.44
C HIS A 34 -0.99 -38.48 16.24
N ASN A 35 -1.53 -37.27 16.45
CA ASN A 35 -1.68 -36.30 15.35
C ASN A 35 -1.52 -34.82 15.76
N GLN A 36 -0.81 -34.55 16.86
CA GLN A 36 -0.32 -33.20 17.21
C GLN A 36 1.17 -33.03 16.91
N VAL A 37 1.67 -33.67 15.85
CA VAL A 37 2.86 -33.18 15.16
C VAL A 37 2.40 -32.57 13.86
N ALA A 38 1.64 -31.48 13.98
CA ALA A 38 1.72 -30.46 12.95
C ALA A 38 3.22 -30.11 12.90
N GLU A 39 3.90 -30.49 11.81
CA GLU A 39 5.14 -29.86 11.44
C GLU A 39 4.91 -28.36 11.62
N LEU A 40 5.54 -27.79 12.65
CA LEU A 40 5.74 -26.36 12.79
C LEU A 40 6.52 -26.00 11.53
N ALA A 41 5.82 -25.68 10.44
CA ALA A 41 6.43 -25.21 9.22
C ALA A 41 7.29 -24.02 9.66
N GLN A 42 8.61 -24.22 9.65
CA GLN A 42 9.53 -23.24 10.19
C GLN A 42 9.27 -21.95 9.41
N LYS A 43 8.80 -20.91 10.11
CA LYS A 43 8.55 -19.61 9.48
C LYS A 43 9.82 -19.21 8.72
N PRO A 44 9.70 -18.75 7.47
CA PRO A 44 10.88 -18.40 6.68
C PRO A 44 11.71 -17.35 7.40
N PHE A 45 13.01 -17.35 7.12
CA PHE A 45 13.98 -16.41 7.65
C PHE A 45 13.99 -16.37 9.20
N PRO A 46 14.44 -17.42 9.92
CA PRO A 46 14.66 -17.34 11.36
C PRO A 46 15.58 -16.17 11.75
N PRO A 47 15.46 -15.61 12.96
CA PRO A 47 16.42 -14.61 13.46
C PRO A 47 17.86 -15.07 13.26
N GLY A 48 18.73 -14.17 12.81
CA GLY A 48 20.08 -14.53 12.41
C GLY A 48 20.74 -13.50 11.51
N ARG A 49 21.89 -13.89 10.95
CA ARG A 49 22.66 -13.04 10.05
C ARG A 49 22.31 -13.33 8.60
N TYR A 50 22.01 -12.29 7.85
CA TYR A 50 21.70 -12.33 6.42
C TYR A 50 22.61 -11.36 5.67
N ARG A 51 22.77 -11.58 4.36
CA ARG A 51 23.46 -10.63 3.49
C ARG A 51 22.68 -9.31 3.40
N LEU A 52 21.36 -9.40 3.30
CA LEU A 52 20.44 -8.27 3.23
C LEU A 52 19.17 -8.59 4.03
N VAL A 53 18.65 -7.59 4.75
CA VAL A 53 17.32 -7.66 5.39
C VAL A 53 16.41 -6.60 4.77
N LEU A 54 15.28 -7.03 4.24
CA LEU A 54 14.22 -6.18 3.68
C LEU A 54 13.04 -6.14 4.66
N VAL A 55 12.63 -4.93 5.06
CA VAL A 55 11.50 -4.70 5.97
C VAL A 55 10.32 -4.12 5.19
N GLY A 56 9.22 -4.88 5.12
CA GLY A 56 7.95 -4.49 4.52
C GLY A 56 7.53 -5.41 3.36
N SER A 57 6.26 -5.84 3.38
CA SER A 57 5.64 -6.68 2.33
C SER A 57 4.67 -5.90 1.42
N GLY A 58 4.81 -4.58 1.35
CA GLY A 58 4.07 -3.74 0.41
C GLY A 58 4.58 -3.89 -1.04
N PRO A 59 3.98 -3.18 -2.01
CA PRO A 59 4.36 -3.27 -3.43
C PRO A 59 5.86 -3.08 -3.69
N GLY A 60 6.50 -2.11 -3.02
CA GLY A 60 7.93 -1.85 -3.16
C GLY A 60 8.80 -2.98 -2.61
N GLY A 61 8.39 -3.58 -1.49
CA GLY A 61 9.09 -4.72 -0.90
C GLY A 61 8.97 -5.98 -1.77
N LEU A 62 7.77 -6.29 -2.26
CA LEU A 62 7.53 -7.42 -3.16
C LEU A 62 8.31 -7.26 -4.47
N GLN A 63 8.26 -6.07 -5.09
CA GLN A 63 9.01 -5.80 -6.32
C GLN A 63 10.52 -5.97 -6.12
N LEU A 64 11.05 -5.44 -5.02
CA LEU A 64 12.48 -5.53 -4.75
C LEU A 64 12.88 -6.97 -4.44
N SER A 65 12.13 -7.69 -3.62
CA SER A 65 12.40 -9.10 -3.31
C SER A 65 12.38 -9.98 -4.55
N TYR A 66 11.42 -9.76 -5.46
CA TYR A 66 11.40 -10.40 -6.77
C TYR A 66 12.72 -10.14 -7.53
N SER A 67 13.10 -8.88 -7.70
CA SER A 67 14.30 -8.50 -8.45
C SER A 67 15.59 -9.04 -7.81
N LEU A 68 15.71 -9.01 -6.48
CA LEU A 68 16.85 -9.58 -5.76
C LEU A 68 16.95 -11.10 -5.96
N SER A 69 15.83 -11.81 -5.87
CA SER A 69 15.77 -13.26 -6.09
C SER A 69 16.19 -13.63 -7.51
N ARG A 70 15.72 -12.88 -8.52
CA ARG A 70 16.12 -13.06 -9.92
C ARG A 70 17.62 -12.85 -10.17
N MET A 71 18.26 -12.00 -9.37
CA MET A 71 19.71 -11.77 -9.40
C MET A 71 20.50 -12.75 -8.53
N GLY A 72 19.85 -13.72 -7.86
CA GLY A 72 20.50 -14.67 -6.96
C GLY A 72 21.05 -14.03 -5.68
N ILE A 73 20.50 -12.89 -5.26
CA ILE A 73 20.91 -12.22 -4.02
C ILE A 73 20.08 -12.77 -2.86
N ASP A 74 20.73 -13.51 -1.97
CA ASP A 74 20.12 -14.00 -0.74
C ASP A 74 19.73 -12.84 0.19
N HIS A 75 18.51 -12.89 0.73
CA HIS A 75 17.95 -11.85 1.58
C HIS A 75 16.77 -12.36 2.41
N ALA A 76 16.62 -11.83 3.62
CA ALA A 76 15.42 -12.02 4.44
C ALA A 76 14.38 -10.95 4.16
N VAL A 77 13.10 -11.31 4.12
CA VAL A 77 11.97 -10.38 4.01
C VAL A 77 11.11 -10.49 5.27
N LEU A 78 10.94 -9.38 5.98
CA LEU A 78 10.22 -9.28 7.25
C LEU A 78 9.01 -8.37 7.10
N SER A 79 7.87 -8.73 7.68
CA SER A 79 6.70 -7.87 7.72
C SER A 79 5.90 -8.05 9.01
N GLU A 80 5.41 -6.94 9.57
CA GLU A 80 4.45 -6.98 10.68
C GLU A 80 3.05 -7.40 10.22
N ASP A 81 2.76 -7.24 8.93
CA ASP A 81 1.46 -7.62 8.37
C ASP A 81 1.30 -9.14 8.32
N PRO A 82 0.05 -9.64 8.36
CA PRO A 82 -0.22 -11.08 8.25
C PRO A 82 -0.12 -11.63 6.82
N ALA A 83 -0.02 -10.76 5.81
CA ALA A 83 -0.04 -11.10 4.38
C ALA A 83 0.57 -9.94 3.55
N PRO A 84 0.80 -10.12 2.23
CA PRO A 84 1.25 -9.04 1.35
C PRO A 84 0.32 -7.81 1.37
N GLY A 85 0.90 -6.63 1.11
CA GLY A 85 0.13 -5.42 0.85
C GLY A 85 -0.60 -4.83 2.05
N GLY A 86 0.02 -4.80 3.24
CA GLY A 86 -0.57 -4.34 4.50
C GLY A 86 -1.46 -3.11 4.43
N MET A 87 -1.00 -2.04 3.76
CA MET A 87 -1.77 -0.82 3.56
C MET A 87 -3.12 -1.07 2.86
N PHE A 88 -3.14 -1.91 1.83
CA PHE A 88 -4.34 -2.23 1.05
C PHE A 88 -5.32 -3.14 1.80
N ARG A 89 -4.92 -3.70 2.93
CA ARG A 89 -5.84 -4.39 3.84
C ARG A 89 -6.73 -3.40 4.61
N ARG A 90 -6.35 -2.12 4.66
CA ARG A 90 -7.05 -1.06 5.42
C ARG A 90 -7.56 0.09 4.54
N TRP A 91 -6.75 0.56 3.58
CA TRP A 91 -7.03 1.77 2.80
C TRP A 91 -6.89 1.54 1.30
N PRO A 92 -7.55 2.35 0.45
CA PRO A 92 -8.41 3.50 0.73
C PRO A 92 -9.78 3.14 1.32
N VAL A 93 -10.38 4.10 2.05
CA VAL A 93 -11.65 3.92 2.77
C VAL A 93 -12.81 3.67 1.80
N PHE A 94 -12.89 4.42 0.70
CA PHE A 94 -13.89 4.23 -0.35
C PHE A 94 -13.42 3.25 -1.43
N GLN A 95 -12.52 2.36 -1.05
CA GLN A 95 -12.23 1.10 -1.71
C GLN A 95 -11.70 1.21 -3.15
N ARG A 96 -11.25 2.36 -3.65
CA ARG A 96 -10.72 2.46 -5.03
C ARG A 96 -9.43 3.25 -5.15
N MET A 97 -8.51 2.72 -5.95
CA MET A 97 -7.21 3.32 -6.22
C MET A 97 -7.33 4.66 -6.94
N LEU A 98 -6.27 5.47 -6.83
CA LEU A 98 -6.08 6.64 -7.68
C LEU A 98 -5.52 6.19 -9.04
N SER A 99 -4.59 5.24 -9.09
CA SER A 99 -3.98 4.73 -10.31
C SER A 99 -4.94 3.85 -11.12
N TRP A 100 -4.88 3.95 -12.45
CA TRP A 100 -5.69 3.12 -13.35
C TRP A 100 -4.96 1.88 -13.83
N THR A 101 -5.75 0.86 -14.15
CA THR A 101 -5.34 -0.27 -14.96
C THR A 101 -6.35 -0.38 -16.10
N LYS A 102 -5.90 -0.27 -17.35
CA LYS A 102 -6.79 -0.37 -18.53
C LYS A 102 -6.76 -1.81 -19.06
N PRO A 103 -7.82 -2.62 -18.89
CA PRO A 103 -7.81 -4.01 -19.33
C PRO A 103 -7.74 -4.14 -20.86
N PHE A 104 -8.39 -3.23 -21.58
CA PHE A 104 -8.51 -3.26 -23.04
C PHE A 104 -7.69 -2.14 -23.68
N THR A 105 -6.62 -2.52 -24.38
CA THR A 105 -5.69 -1.56 -25.01
C THR A 105 -5.30 -1.96 -26.44
N GLY A 106 -5.71 -3.15 -26.90
CA GLY A 106 -5.22 -3.76 -28.14
C GLY A 106 -3.78 -4.29 -28.05
N VAL A 107 -3.13 -4.17 -26.89
CA VAL A 107 -1.75 -4.62 -26.65
C VAL A 107 -1.77 -5.90 -25.80
N PRO A 108 -1.02 -6.97 -26.17
CA PRO A 108 -0.97 -8.20 -25.38
C PRO A 108 -0.49 -7.96 -23.95
N HIS A 109 -1.20 -8.52 -22.97
CA HIS A 109 -0.91 -8.37 -21.54
C HIS A 109 0.47 -8.90 -21.13
N THR A 110 1.00 -9.88 -21.87
CA THR A 110 2.35 -10.42 -21.67
C THR A 110 3.46 -9.48 -22.15
N SER A 111 3.14 -8.39 -22.86
CA SER A 111 4.16 -7.49 -23.42
C SER A 111 4.57 -6.38 -22.44
N ARG A 112 5.83 -5.93 -22.53
CA ARG A 112 6.31 -4.73 -21.83
C ARG A 112 5.54 -3.46 -22.21
N MET A 113 5.05 -3.37 -23.44
CA MET A 113 4.26 -2.23 -23.89
C MET A 113 2.96 -2.10 -23.10
N TYR A 114 2.33 -3.22 -22.72
CA TYR A 114 1.10 -3.22 -21.95
C TYR A 114 1.27 -2.61 -20.55
N GLU A 115 2.43 -2.77 -19.93
CA GLU A 115 2.73 -2.27 -18.59
C GLU A 115 2.57 -0.74 -18.46
N ARG A 116 2.61 0.00 -19.58
CA ARG A 116 2.28 1.44 -19.61
C ARG A 116 0.83 1.74 -19.21
N TYR A 117 -0.07 0.81 -19.44
CA TYR A 117 -1.51 0.94 -19.22
C TYR A 117 -1.97 0.31 -17.91
N ASP A 118 -1.11 -0.47 -17.28
CA ASP A 118 -1.35 -1.12 -15.99
C ASP A 118 -0.42 -0.55 -14.93
N TRP A 119 -0.96 0.38 -14.13
CA TRP A 119 -0.20 1.10 -13.12
C TRP A 119 -0.21 0.41 -11.76
N ASN A 120 -0.98 -0.68 -11.62
CA ASN A 120 -1.20 -1.34 -10.33
C ASN A 120 -0.57 -2.73 -10.26
N SER A 121 -0.27 -3.38 -11.39
CA SER A 121 0.58 -4.58 -11.36
C SER A 121 2.05 -4.24 -11.10
N LEU A 122 2.72 -5.12 -10.36
CA LEU A 122 4.17 -5.18 -10.27
C LEU A 122 4.78 -5.58 -11.62
N VAL A 123 6.09 -5.37 -11.76
CA VAL A 123 6.84 -5.44 -13.02
C VAL A 123 7.82 -6.61 -12.96
N PRO A 124 7.39 -7.83 -13.29
CA PRO A 124 8.28 -8.98 -13.36
C PRO A 124 8.99 -9.05 -14.71
N ASP A 125 10.13 -9.72 -14.73
CA ASP A 125 10.85 -10.07 -15.97
C ASP A 125 10.21 -11.23 -16.72
N ASP A 126 9.69 -12.21 -15.98
CA ASP A 126 8.96 -13.35 -16.54
C ASP A 126 7.59 -12.90 -17.06
N ASP A 127 7.34 -13.18 -18.34
CA ASP A 127 6.08 -12.89 -19.03
C ASP A 127 4.87 -13.57 -18.33
N ALA A 128 5.07 -14.73 -17.69
CA ALA A 128 4.02 -15.48 -17.00
C ALA A 128 3.45 -14.77 -15.76
N HIS A 129 4.13 -13.72 -15.27
CA HIS A 129 3.75 -13.02 -14.04
C HIS A 129 3.31 -11.57 -14.31
N ARG A 130 3.36 -11.12 -15.57
CA ARG A 130 2.94 -9.76 -15.95
C ARG A 130 1.43 -9.58 -15.85
N ALA A 131 1.04 -8.31 -15.76
CA ALA A 131 -0.36 -7.88 -15.88
C ALA A 131 -1.32 -8.68 -15.00
N VAL A 132 -1.02 -8.75 -13.69
CA VAL A 132 -1.86 -9.46 -12.71
C VAL A 132 -3.22 -8.78 -12.55
N MET A 133 -3.24 -7.45 -12.44
CA MET A 133 -4.43 -6.68 -12.11
C MET A 133 -5.58 -6.79 -13.13
N PRO A 134 -5.36 -6.68 -14.45
CA PRO A 134 -6.44 -6.77 -15.45
C PRO A 134 -7.29 -8.03 -15.35
N ALA A 135 -6.68 -9.16 -14.96
CA ALA A 135 -7.37 -10.43 -14.81
C ALA A 135 -8.19 -10.55 -13.52
N LEU A 136 -7.92 -9.69 -12.53
CA LEU A 136 -8.57 -9.69 -11.22
C LEU A 136 -9.68 -8.64 -11.09
N MET A 137 -9.70 -7.66 -11.98
CA MET A 137 -10.67 -6.58 -11.95
C MET A 137 -12.05 -7.03 -12.45
N ASP A 138 -13.10 -6.59 -11.76
CA ASP A 138 -14.50 -6.94 -12.07
C ASP A 138 -15.08 -6.22 -13.30
N GLY A 139 -14.34 -5.25 -13.85
CA GLY A 139 -14.74 -4.46 -15.03
C GLY A 139 -15.70 -3.30 -14.74
N THR A 140 -16.15 -3.12 -13.49
CA THR A 140 -17.00 -1.99 -13.09
C THR A 140 -16.24 -0.66 -13.06
N SER A 141 -14.91 -0.72 -13.10
CA SER A 141 -14.05 0.45 -13.27
C SER A 141 -12.66 0.07 -13.75
N TYR A 142 -12.01 1.03 -14.39
CA TYR A 142 -10.59 0.97 -14.69
C TYR A 142 -9.71 1.43 -13.50
N PHE A 143 -10.30 1.88 -12.39
CA PHE A 143 -9.61 2.09 -11.11
C PHE A 143 -9.82 0.86 -10.24
N PRO A 144 -8.78 0.05 -9.98
CA PRO A 144 -8.94 -1.14 -9.19
C PRO A 144 -9.50 -0.84 -7.80
N SER A 145 -10.33 -1.74 -7.31
CA SER A 145 -10.77 -1.71 -5.95
C SER A 145 -9.64 -2.07 -4.98
N ARG A 146 -9.79 -1.73 -3.71
CA ARG A 146 -8.86 -2.09 -2.65
C ARG A 146 -8.76 -3.61 -2.48
N PRO A 147 -9.88 -4.38 -2.43
CA PRO A 147 -9.81 -5.84 -2.46
C PRO A 147 -9.10 -6.40 -3.69
N GLU A 148 -9.33 -5.85 -4.89
CA GLU A 148 -8.62 -6.26 -6.11
C GLU A 148 -7.12 -6.00 -6.00
N MET A 149 -6.72 -4.83 -5.51
CA MET A 149 -5.31 -4.48 -5.29
C MET A 149 -4.65 -5.41 -4.27
N GLN A 150 -5.33 -5.71 -3.17
CA GLN A 150 -4.87 -6.68 -2.17
C GLN A 150 -4.64 -8.05 -2.84
N LYS A 151 -5.65 -8.56 -3.55
CA LYS A 151 -5.56 -9.86 -4.22
C LYS A 151 -4.47 -9.87 -5.30
N GLY A 152 -4.23 -8.76 -5.98
CA GLY A 152 -3.15 -8.63 -6.96
C GLY A 152 -1.76 -8.79 -6.36
N LEU A 153 -1.52 -8.21 -5.18
CA LEU A 153 -0.24 -8.36 -4.48
C LEU A 153 -0.04 -9.77 -3.92
N GLU A 154 -1.09 -10.38 -3.38
CA GLU A 154 -1.10 -11.78 -2.95
C GLU A 154 -0.77 -12.70 -4.14
N THR A 155 -1.48 -12.53 -5.26
CA THR A 155 -1.28 -13.31 -6.48
C THR A 155 0.13 -13.15 -7.05
N PHE A 156 0.70 -11.95 -7.01
CA PHE A 156 2.08 -11.73 -7.46
C PHE A 156 3.07 -12.47 -6.58
N ALA A 157 2.94 -12.35 -5.25
CA ALA A 157 3.83 -13.03 -4.30
C ALA A 157 3.75 -14.57 -4.45
N GLU A 158 2.54 -15.11 -4.60
CA GLU A 158 2.29 -16.53 -4.84
C GLU A 158 2.94 -17.02 -6.15
N ARG A 159 2.70 -16.33 -7.27
CA ARG A 159 3.23 -16.73 -8.59
C ARG A 159 4.75 -16.68 -8.67
N THR A 160 5.36 -15.72 -7.96
CA THR A 160 6.80 -15.47 -7.99
C THR A 160 7.58 -16.26 -6.94
N GLY A 161 6.88 -16.98 -6.03
CA GLY A 161 7.52 -17.74 -4.96
C GLY A 161 8.23 -16.86 -3.91
N ILE A 162 7.81 -15.60 -3.74
CA ILE A 162 8.41 -14.73 -2.73
C ILE A 162 8.04 -15.24 -1.34
N HIS A 163 9.04 -15.64 -0.56
CA HIS A 163 8.88 -15.98 0.83
C HIS A 163 8.97 -14.72 1.70
N ILE A 164 8.13 -14.64 2.75
CA ILE A 164 8.09 -13.51 3.69
C ILE A 164 7.84 -14.05 5.10
N ARG A 165 8.56 -13.52 6.08
CA ARG A 165 8.25 -13.73 7.49
C ARG A 165 7.19 -12.73 7.96
N TYR A 166 5.93 -13.17 7.93
CA TYR A 166 4.80 -12.39 8.42
C TYR A 166 4.69 -12.40 9.96
N GLY A 167 4.02 -11.38 10.50
CA GLY A 167 3.88 -11.18 11.94
C GLY A 167 5.20 -10.88 12.67
N CYS A 168 6.25 -10.50 11.93
CA CYS A 168 7.56 -10.14 12.45
C CYS A 168 7.71 -8.63 12.42
N ARG A 169 7.40 -7.98 13.55
CA ARG A 169 7.43 -6.53 13.67
C ARG A 169 8.86 -6.05 13.90
N TRP A 170 9.40 -5.22 12.99
CA TRP A 170 10.63 -4.47 13.24
C TRP A 170 10.40 -3.44 14.35
N GLU A 171 11.30 -3.34 15.32
CA GLU A 171 11.12 -2.50 16.51
C GLU A 171 12.19 -1.43 16.65
N SER A 172 13.46 -1.79 16.42
CA SER A 172 14.60 -0.87 16.48
C SER A 172 15.74 -1.32 15.57
N THR A 173 16.65 -0.39 15.28
CA THR A 173 17.84 -0.53 14.44
C THR A 173 19.05 0.05 15.16
N LYS A 174 20.14 -0.72 15.22
CA LYS A 174 21.43 -0.25 15.72
C LYS A 174 22.51 -0.50 14.67
N ALA A 175 23.46 0.42 14.54
CA ALA A 175 24.68 0.19 13.77
C ALA A 175 25.81 -0.21 14.74
N ILE A 176 26.54 -1.28 14.41
CA ILE A 176 27.71 -1.76 15.15
C ILE A 176 28.93 -1.81 14.22
N PRO A 177 30.15 -1.59 14.73
CA PRO A 177 31.36 -1.76 13.93
C PRO A 177 31.48 -3.17 13.36
N SER A 178 31.96 -3.29 12.13
CA SER A 178 32.17 -4.56 11.42
C SER A 178 33.51 -4.53 10.70
N SER A 179 34.32 -5.58 10.91
CA SER A 179 35.60 -5.78 10.22
C SER A 179 35.43 -6.32 8.79
N ALA A 180 34.20 -6.68 8.40
CA ALA A 180 33.93 -7.21 7.07
C ALA A 180 34.00 -6.09 6.01
N ARG A 181 34.72 -6.35 4.92
CA ARG A 181 34.72 -5.50 3.72
C ARG A 181 33.36 -5.66 3.02
N GLY A 182 32.39 -4.81 3.37
CA GLY A 182 31.08 -4.79 2.70
C GLY A 182 31.20 -4.34 1.23
N GLY A 183 30.27 -4.80 0.39
CA GLY A 183 30.24 -4.53 -1.06
C GLY A 183 29.82 -3.12 -1.48
N GLY A 184 29.80 -2.14 -0.57
CA GLY A 184 29.46 -0.74 -0.81
C GLY A 184 30.34 0.20 -0.01
N GLN A 185 30.16 1.53 -0.16
CA GLN A 185 30.97 2.55 0.54
C GLN A 185 30.85 2.50 2.09
N GLY A 186 29.97 1.66 2.65
CA GLY A 186 29.82 1.40 4.08
C GLY A 186 30.72 0.31 4.67
N GLY A 187 31.90 0.07 4.09
CA GLY A 187 32.88 -0.85 4.70
C GLY A 187 33.23 -0.40 6.12
N GLY A 188 32.77 -1.13 7.14
CA GLY A 188 33.04 -0.80 8.54
C GLY A 188 31.89 -0.97 9.53
N GLN A 189 30.66 -1.26 9.08
CA GLN A 189 29.51 -1.44 9.98
C GLN A 189 28.58 -2.60 9.58
N GLU A 190 27.82 -3.09 10.57
CA GLU A 190 26.70 -4.02 10.44
C GLU A 190 25.49 -3.43 11.16
N PHE A 191 24.29 -3.68 10.64
CA PHE A 191 23.05 -3.31 11.29
C PHE A 191 22.46 -4.48 12.06
N VAL A 192 21.98 -4.19 13.27
CA VAL A 192 21.19 -5.11 14.11
C VAL A 192 19.77 -4.58 14.19
N LEU A 193 18.83 -5.33 13.63
CA LEU A 193 17.40 -5.06 13.71
C LEU A 193 16.81 -5.93 14.83
N THR A 194 16.27 -5.28 15.85
CA THR A 194 15.45 -5.97 16.86
C THR A 194 14.04 -6.08 16.30
N THR A 195 13.48 -7.29 16.37
CA THR A 195 12.09 -7.57 15.96
C THR A 195 11.34 -8.30 17.07
N SER A 196 10.02 -8.42 16.93
CA SER A 196 9.17 -9.24 17.80
C SER A 196 9.58 -10.71 17.89
N ASP A 197 10.36 -11.20 16.91
CA ASP A 197 10.75 -12.61 16.79
C ASP A 197 12.23 -12.85 17.15
N GLY A 198 13.02 -11.79 17.32
CA GLY A 198 14.45 -11.87 17.64
C GLY A 198 15.31 -10.88 16.85
N GLU A 199 16.63 -11.04 16.91
CA GLU A 199 17.57 -10.16 16.22
C GLU A 199 17.88 -10.63 14.80
N TYR A 200 17.92 -9.66 13.87
CA TYR A 200 18.39 -9.84 12.51
C TYR A 200 19.63 -8.98 12.28
N ARG A 201 20.65 -9.54 11.63
CA ARG A 201 21.92 -8.86 11.39
C ARG A 201 22.22 -8.83 9.90
N ALA A 202 22.57 -7.66 9.37
CA ALA A 202 22.97 -7.53 7.97
C ALA A 202 23.83 -6.30 7.73
N GLN A 203 24.68 -6.36 6.70
CA GLN A 203 25.44 -5.20 6.22
C GLN A 203 24.57 -4.23 5.43
N VAL A 204 23.53 -4.75 4.77
CA VAL A 204 22.58 -3.97 3.99
C VAL A 204 21.19 -4.19 4.53
N VAL A 205 20.49 -3.10 4.82
CA VAL A 205 19.10 -3.12 5.26
C VAL A 205 18.27 -2.24 4.35
N VAL A 206 17.10 -2.73 3.95
CA VAL A 206 16.20 -1.99 3.07
C VAL A 206 14.85 -1.80 3.76
N PHE A 207 14.41 -0.55 3.90
CA PHE A 207 13.12 -0.23 4.48
C PHE A 207 12.10 0.09 3.36
N ALA A 208 11.14 -0.83 3.19
CA ALA A 208 10.01 -0.74 2.27
C ALA A 208 8.68 -0.56 3.02
N VAL A 209 8.70 0.26 4.07
CA VAL A 209 7.59 0.45 5.02
C VAL A 209 6.52 1.46 4.56
N GLY A 210 6.74 2.10 3.42
CA GLY A 210 5.78 3.04 2.81
C GLY A 210 5.49 4.30 3.64
N VAL A 211 4.35 4.93 3.36
CA VAL A 211 3.86 6.16 4.02
C VAL A 211 2.46 5.88 4.54
N ALA A 212 2.38 5.21 5.69
CA ALA A 212 1.17 4.57 6.18
C ALA A 212 0.84 4.90 7.66
N GLN A 213 1.63 5.73 8.33
CA GLN A 213 1.33 6.17 9.69
C GLN A 213 0.51 7.47 9.65
N PRO A 214 -0.71 7.53 10.24
CA PRO A 214 -1.51 8.75 10.27
C PRO A 214 -0.72 9.97 10.77
N TYR A 215 -0.80 11.09 10.04
CA TYR A 215 -0.20 12.34 10.44
C TYR A 215 -1.20 13.20 11.20
N ARG A 216 -0.89 13.58 12.44
CA ARG A 216 -1.66 14.55 13.20
C ARG A 216 -0.85 15.84 13.37
N PRO A 217 -1.22 16.94 12.68
CA PRO A 217 -0.60 18.24 12.94
C PRO A 217 -0.95 18.71 14.35
N PRO A 218 -0.10 19.53 14.99
CA PRO A 218 -0.30 20.01 16.37
C PRO A 218 -1.37 21.12 16.43
N ILE A 219 -2.60 20.77 16.06
CA ILE A 219 -3.77 21.65 16.10
C ILE A 219 -4.51 21.35 17.39
N LEU A 220 -4.86 22.39 18.15
CA LEU A 220 -5.51 22.24 19.45
C LEU A 220 -6.82 21.44 19.31
N GLY A 221 -6.92 20.32 20.04
CA GLY A 221 -8.09 19.45 20.08
C GLY A 221 -8.24 18.46 18.92
N LEU A 222 -7.38 18.52 17.89
CA LEU A 222 -7.45 17.59 16.75
C LEU A 222 -7.14 16.14 17.15
N ASP A 223 -6.39 15.90 18.23
CA ASP A 223 -6.06 14.54 18.70
C ASP A 223 -7.30 13.70 19.05
N ALA A 224 -8.40 14.35 19.44
CA ALA A 224 -9.67 13.69 19.77
C ALA A 224 -10.56 13.43 18.54
N VAL A 225 -10.14 13.86 17.34
CA VAL A 225 -10.90 13.75 16.09
C VAL A 225 -10.51 12.48 15.35
N PRO A 226 -11.48 11.70 14.79
CA PRO A 226 -11.18 10.55 13.94
C PRO A 226 -10.28 10.93 12.75
N HIS A 227 -9.23 10.15 12.51
CA HIS A 227 -8.43 10.32 11.29
C HIS A 227 -9.13 9.63 10.11
N TYR A 228 -8.72 9.95 8.88
CA TYR A 228 -9.15 9.25 7.66
C TYR A 228 -9.13 7.72 7.82
N GLY A 229 -8.19 7.17 8.60
CA GLY A 229 -8.09 5.72 8.80
C GLY A 229 -9.14 5.10 9.70
N ASP A 230 -9.84 5.92 10.49
CA ASP A 230 -10.84 5.54 11.50
C ASP A 230 -12.26 5.91 11.04
N PHE A 231 -12.47 5.97 9.73
CA PHE A 231 -13.71 6.42 9.11
C PHE A 231 -14.88 5.47 9.46
N ARG A 232 -16.00 6.06 9.89
CA ARG A 232 -17.23 5.31 10.25
C ARG A 232 -18.05 4.99 8.98
N PRO A 233 -19.03 4.07 9.06
CA PRO A 233 -19.98 3.87 7.96
C PRO A 233 -20.64 5.19 7.51
N VAL A 234 -20.84 5.36 6.20
CA VAL A 234 -21.32 6.63 5.61
C VAL A 234 -22.69 7.04 6.15
N GLU A 235 -23.52 6.07 6.50
CA GLU A 235 -24.87 6.24 7.05
C GLU A 235 -24.84 6.99 8.39
N SER A 236 -23.73 6.90 9.13
CA SER A 236 -23.56 7.61 10.41
C SER A 236 -23.41 9.13 10.27
N TYR A 237 -23.22 9.62 9.04
CA TYR A 237 -23.09 11.05 8.72
C TYR A 237 -24.34 11.64 8.06
N LYS A 238 -25.45 10.89 8.06
CA LYS A 238 -26.71 11.33 7.45
C LYS A 238 -27.21 12.61 8.11
N ASP A 239 -27.49 13.64 7.30
CA ASP A 239 -27.95 14.97 7.75
C ASP A 239 -26.96 15.72 8.68
N HIS A 240 -25.70 15.31 8.73
CA HIS A 240 -24.66 15.98 9.52
C HIS A 240 -23.94 17.08 8.72
N ARG A 241 -23.52 18.15 9.40
CA ARG A 241 -22.48 19.09 8.96
C ARG A 241 -21.13 18.44 9.27
N VAL A 242 -20.40 18.06 8.23
CA VAL A 242 -19.10 17.40 8.40
C VAL A 242 -17.98 18.35 8.00
N PHE A 243 -17.05 18.58 8.92
CA PHE A 243 -15.85 19.38 8.69
C PHE A 243 -14.65 18.46 8.41
N ILE A 244 -14.06 18.57 7.24
CA ILE A 244 -12.92 17.77 6.78
C ILE A 244 -11.66 18.65 6.83
N VAL A 245 -10.72 18.27 7.70
CA VAL A 245 -9.41 18.92 7.81
C VAL A 245 -8.48 18.34 6.74
N GLY A 246 -8.31 19.06 5.64
CA GLY A 246 -7.48 18.68 4.49
C GLY A 246 -8.23 18.73 3.16
N LYS A 247 -7.61 19.33 2.13
CA LYS A 247 -8.18 19.48 0.77
C LYS A 247 -7.40 18.74 -0.32
N GLN A 248 -6.70 17.68 0.05
CA GLN A 248 -6.02 16.80 -0.91
C GLN A 248 -6.90 15.60 -1.28
N ASN A 249 -6.34 14.61 -1.98
CA ASN A 249 -7.08 13.43 -2.44
C ASN A 249 -7.91 12.74 -1.35
N SER A 250 -7.36 12.52 -0.14
CA SER A 250 -8.10 11.88 0.95
C SER A 250 -9.32 12.69 1.42
N GLY A 251 -9.21 14.03 1.46
CA GLY A 251 -10.33 14.89 1.83
C GLY A 251 -11.43 14.88 0.77
N PHE A 252 -11.05 14.94 -0.52
CA PHE A 252 -12.00 14.86 -1.63
C PHE A 252 -12.60 13.46 -1.83
N GLU A 253 -11.86 12.40 -1.52
CA GLU A 253 -12.39 11.04 -1.48
C GLU A 253 -13.52 10.94 -0.44
N ILE A 254 -13.26 11.39 0.80
CA ILE A 254 -14.28 11.42 1.85
C ILE A 254 -15.48 12.26 1.43
N ALA A 255 -15.23 13.49 0.96
CA ALA A 255 -16.30 14.39 0.55
C ALA A 255 -17.17 13.80 -0.57
N THR A 256 -16.56 13.13 -1.55
CA THR A 256 -17.29 12.42 -2.62
C THR A 256 -18.18 11.32 -2.06
N GLY A 257 -17.65 10.52 -1.12
CA GLY A 257 -18.41 9.45 -0.48
C GLY A 257 -19.54 9.94 0.43
N LEU A 258 -19.38 11.10 1.05
CA LEU A 258 -20.37 11.71 1.95
C LEU A 258 -21.36 12.64 1.25
N LEU A 259 -21.12 13.03 0.00
CA LEU A 259 -21.97 13.96 -0.75
C LEU A 259 -23.46 13.56 -0.76
N PRO A 260 -23.84 12.27 -0.89
CA PRO A 260 -25.25 11.86 -0.85
C PRO A 260 -25.87 11.80 0.57
N TRP A 261 -25.07 11.96 1.63
CA TRP A 261 -25.47 11.66 3.01
C TRP A 261 -25.49 12.91 3.90
N ALA A 262 -24.43 13.71 3.83
CA ALA A 262 -24.24 14.87 4.68
C ALA A 262 -25.12 16.04 4.24
N ARG A 263 -25.64 16.84 5.18
CA ARG A 263 -26.37 18.08 4.84
C ARG A 263 -25.45 19.20 4.36
N GLN A 264 -24.19 19.16 4.78
CA GLN A 264 -23.17 20.14 4.44
C GLN A 264 -21.79 19.52 4.65
N LEU A 265 -20.87 19.83 3.72
CA LEU A 265 -19.47 19.44 3.80
C LEU A 265 -18.61 20.68 3.79
N VAL A 266 -17.67 20.78 4.73
CA VAL A 266 -16.66 21.85 4.74
C VAL A 266 -15.30 21.21 4.58
N LEU A 267 -14.56 21.53 3.51
CA LEU A 267 -13.18 21.09 3.33
C LEU A 267 -12.25 22.27 3.56
N ALA A 268 -11.32 22.15 4.50
CA ALA A 268 -10.44 23.27 4.89
C ALA A 268 -8.97 22.86 4.91
N SER A 269 -8.13 23.68 4.29
CA SER A 269 -6.67 23.69 4.49
C SER A 269 -6.08 25.00 3.95
N PRO A 270 -4.85 25.40 4.33
CA PRO A 270 -4.35 26.74 4.02
C PRO A 270 -4.19 27.05 2.53
N GLY A 271 -3.74 26.06 1.75
CA GLY A 271 -3.50 26.24 0.31
C GLY A 271 -4.74 25.99 -0.54
N ALA A 272 -4.80 26.67 -1.68
CA ALA A 272 -5.81 26.45 -2.71
C ALA A 272 -5.81 25.00 -3.22
N THR A 273 -7.01 24.48 -3.48
CA THR A 273 -7.19 23.15 -4.07
C THR A 273 -6.65 23.13 -5.50
N LYS A 274 -5.82 22.13 -5.83
CA LYS A 274 -5.25 21.93 -7.17
C LYS A 274 -5.72 20.62 -7.77
N LEU A 275 -6.28 20.66 -8.98
CA LEU A 275 -6.73 19.48 -9.70
C LEU A 275 -5.57 18.76 -10.38
N SER A 276 -5.56 17.43 -10.31
CA SER A 276 -4.54 16.57 -10.92
C SER A 276 -4.37 16.78 -12.42
N VAL A 277 -5.49 17.10 -13.10
CA VAL A 277 -5.52 17.35 -14.55
C VAL A 277 -4.82 18.65 -14.94
N ASN A 278 -4.76 19.63 -14.02
CA ASN A 278 -4.08 20.89 -14.25
C ASN A 278 -2.59 20.78 -13.86
N THR A 279 -2.30 20.08 -12.76
CA THR A 279 -0.92 19.92 -12.28
C THR A 279 -0.15 18.84 -13.02
N HIS A 280 -0.82 17.97 -13.77
CA HIS A 280 -0.24 16.76 -14.37
C HIS A 280 0.45 15.84 -13.33
N THR A 281 -0.09 15.80 -12.11
CA THR A 281 0.45 14.94 -11.02
C THR A 281 -0.66 14.19 -10.30
N LEU A 282 -0.35 13.05 -9.70
CA LEU A 282 -1.28 12.30 -8.85
C LEU A 282 -1.45 12.89 -7.44
N VAL A 283 -0.69 13.93 -7.10
CA VAL A 283 -0.73 14.57 -5.78
C VAL A 283 -1.96 15.47 -5.63
N GLY A 284 -2.38 16.14 -6.72
CA GLY A 284 -3.58 16.97 -6.75
C GLY A 284 -4.88 16.14 -6.75
N VAL A 285 -6.00 16.83 -6.51
CA VAL A 285 -7.35 16.22 -6.48
C VAL A 285 -7.66 15.56 -7.80
N ARG A 286 -7.93 14.25 -7.75
CA ARG A 286 -8.26 13.48 -8.95
C ARG A 286 -9.61 13.89 -9.52
N ALA A 287 -9.70 13.94 -10.85
CA ALA A 287 -10.95 14.24 -11.56
C ALA A 287 -12.14 13.36 -11.13
N ARG A 288 -11.88 12.10 -10.73
CA ARG A 288 -12.90 11.19 -10.21
C ARG A 288 -13.50 11.60 -8.86
N TYR A 289 -12.87 12.54 -8.15
CA TYR A 289 -13.32 13.09 -6.87
C TYR A 289 -13.65 14.59 -6.99
N VAL A 290 -13.98 15.07 -8.19
CA VAL A 290 -14.24 16.50 -8.41
C VAL A 290 -15.69 16.92 -8.13
N GLN A 291 -16.61 15.96 -7.91
CA GLN A 291 -18.02 16.28 -7.62
C GLN A 291 -18.20 17.26 -6.44
N PRO A 292 -17.49 17.14 -5.30
CA PRO A 292 -17.58 18.14 -4.23
C PRO A 292 -17.10 19.53 -4.66
N TYR A 293 -16.19 19.62 -5.64
CA TYR A 293 -15.73 20.90 -6.18
C TYR A 293 -16.81 21.55 -7.06
N GLU A 294 -17.48 20.76 -7.89
CA GLU A 294 -18.62 21.22 -8.68
C GLU A 294 -19.78 21.66 -7.79
N ASP A 295 -20.12 20.87 -6.77
CA ASP A 295 -21.14 21.21 -5.78
C ASP A 295 -20.84 22.56 -5.11
N ALA A 296 -19.60 22.78 -4.66
CA ALA A 296 -19.18 24.06 -4.09
C ALA A 296 -19.32 25.22 -5.09
N ALA A 297 -18.96 25.00 -6.36
CA ALA A 297 -19.06 26.01 -7.41
C ALA A 297 -20.51 26.38 -7.77
N LEU A 298 -21.44 25.45 -7.56
CA LEU A 298 -22.87 25.61 -7.82
C LEU A 298 -23.70 25.88 -6.56
N ALA A 299 -23.04 26.12 -5.42
CA ALA A 299 -23.65 26.38 -4.12
C ALA A 299 -24.59 25.24 -3.62
N GLY A 300 -24.22 23.99 -3.88
CA GLY A 300 -24.99 22.78 -3.51
C GLY A 300 -24.92 22.39 -2.02
N GLY A 301 -24.01 22.97 -1.25
CA GLY A 301 -23.85 22.72 0.18
C GLY A 301 -22.43 22.34 0.60
N VAL A 302 -21.53 22.09 -0.35
CA VAL A 302 -20.09 21.96 -0.10
C VAL A 302 -19.45 23.34 0.00
N ILE A 303 -18.59 23.53 1.00
CA ILE A 303 -17.78 24.74 1.19
C ILE A 303 -16.30 24.35 1.18
N ILE A 304 -15.49 25.02 0.36
CA ILE A 304 -14.06 24.77 0.25
C ILE A 304 -13.31 26.03 0.70
N LEU A 305 -12.54 25.93 1.79
CA LEU A 305 -11.93 27.08 2.46
C LEU A 305 -10.41 27.04 2.45
N ASP A 306 -9.80 28.15 2.00
CA ASP A 306 -8.36 28.44 2.09
C ASP A 306 -8.05 29.05 3.46
N THR A 307 -7.90 28.19 4.46
CA THR A 307 -7.81 28.59 5.85
C THR A 307 -6.94 27.65 6.68
N THR A 308 -6.23 28.19 7.67
CA THR A 308 -5.62 27.40 8.74
C THR A 308 -6.69 27.01 9.75
N ILE A 309 -6.55 25.83 10.34
CA ILE A 309 -7.41 25.36 11.42
C ILE A 309 -6.65 25.59 12.71
N GLU A 310 -7.19 26.43 13.59
CA GLU A 310 -6.52 26.90 14.80
C GLU A 310 -6.91 26.05 16.02
N GLU A 311 -8.19 25.67 16.11
CA GLU A 311 -8.75 24.90 17.23
C GLU A 311 -9.93 24.05 16.75
N VAL A 312 -9.99 22.81 17.22
CA VAL A 312 -11.19 21.95 17.13
C VAL A 312 -11.64 21.65 18.56
N ARG A 313 -12.72 22.29 19.01
CA ARG A 313 -13.24 22.10 20.37
C ARG A 313 -14.53 21.30 20.31
N LYS A 314 -14.72 20.36 21.24
CA LYS A 314 -16.04 19.74 21.44
C LYS A 314 -17.04 20.76 21.95
N ASP A 315 -18.25 20.74 21.40
CA ASP A 315 -19.35 21.62 21.78
C ASP A 315 -20.66 20.83 21.81
N GLY A 316 -21.09 20.45 23.01
CA GLY A 316 -22.18 19.51 23.21
C GLY A 316 -21.92 18.16 22.53
N ALA A 317 -22.81 17.74 21.64
CA ALA A 317 -22.68 16.51 20.86
C ALA A 317 -21.79 16.67 19.60
N GLY A 318 -21.45 17.91 19.22
CA GLY A 318 -20.66 18.21 18.03
C GLY A 318 -19.37 18.95 18.36
N PHE A 319 -18.99 19.84 17.46
CA PHE A 319 -17.71 20.56 17.47
C PHE A 319 -17.90 22.01 17.05
N LEU A 320 -17.07 22.87 17.63
CA LEU A 320 -16.79 24.20 17.12
C LEU A 320 -15.36 24.22 16.56
N VAL A 321 -15.23 24.50 15.27
CA VAL A 321 -13.95 24.59 14.56
C VAL A 321 -13.60 26.06 14.33
N LYS A 322 -12.50 26.52 14.91
CA LYS A 322 -11.95 27.85 14.65
C LYS A 322 -10.97 27.79 13.50
N THR A 323 -11.17 28.68 12.54
CA THR A 323 -10.36 28.79 11.33
C THR A 323 -9.87 30.22 11.16
N ARG A 324 -8.68 30.40 10.60
CA ARG A 324 -8.13 31.71 10.25
C ARG A 324 -7.87 31.76 8.74
N ASN A 325 -8.50 32.70 8.05
CA ASN A 325 -8.36 32.85 6.60
C ASN A 325 -6.88 33.08 6.26
N ALA A 326 -6.37 32.30 5.31
CA ALA A 326 -4.95 32.33 4.97
C ALA A 326 -4.53 33.63 4.26
N THR A 327 -5.47 34.37 3.68
CA THR A 327 -5.23 35.60 2.91
C THR A 327 -5.36 36.87 3.75
N ASP A 328 -6.43 37.00 4.53
CA ASP A 328 -6.77 38.24 5.25
C ASP A 328 -6.74 38.10 6.79
N GLY A 329 -6.43 36.91 7.30
CA GLY A 329 -6.28 36.66 8.73
C GLY A 329 -7.59 36.67 9.53
N ARG A 330 -8.75 36.84 8.89
CA ARG A 330 -10.05 36.82 9.58
C ARG A 330 -10.30 35.47 10.24
N GLU A 331 -10.74 35.51 11.48
CA GLU A 331 -11.14 34.32 12.21
C GLU A 331 -12.62 34.04 12.02
N LEU A 332 -12.96 32.77 11.81
CA LEU A 332 -14.32 32.26 11.73
C LEU A 332 -14.45 31.05 12.63
N ALA A 333 -15.61 30.90 13.25
CA ALA A 333 -15.98 29.72 14.02
C ALA A 333 -17.13 29.00 13.32
N MET A 334 -16.97 27.70 13.09
CA MET A 334 -17.93 26.88 12.35
C MET A 334 -18.42 25.75 13.26
N VAL A 335 -19.74 25.58 13.33
CA VAL A 335 -20.35 24.45 14.04
C VAL A 335 -20.40 23.25 13.10
N ALA A 336 -19.90 22.11 13.57
CA ALA A 336 -19.94 20.83 12.86
C ALA A 336 -20.47 19.74 13.79
N ASP A 337 -21.24 18.80 13.27
CA ASP A 337 -21.65 17.62 14.04
C ASP A 337 -20.50 16.61 14.08
N ASP A 338 -19.72 16.53 13.00
CA ASP A 338 -18.53 15.69 12.91
C ASP A 338 -17.34 16.46 12.34
N VAL A 339 -16.14 16.09 12.79
CA VAL A 339 -14.88 16.52 12.21
C VAL A 339 -14.10 15.28 11.78
N ILE A 340 -13.42 15.32 10.63
CA ILE A 340 -12.59 14.23 10.13
C ILE A 340 -11.22 14.78 9.74
N ALA A 341 -10.15 14.20 10.29
CA ALA A 341 -8.79 14.56 9.95
C ALA A 341 -8.31 13.80 8.70
N ALA A 342 -8.34 14.47 7.54
CA ALA A 342 -7.78 14.02 6.28
C ALA A 342 -6.37 14.62 6.07
N THR A 343 -5.54 14.55 7.11
CA THR A 343 -4.28 15.28 7.25
C THR A 343 -3.07 14.56 6.64
N GLY A 344 -3.27 13.37 6.09
CA GLY A 344 -2.26 12.60 5.38
C GLY A 344 -1.49 11.64 6.29
N PHE A 345 -0.35 11.17 5.80
CA PHE A 345 0.44 10.12 6.44
C PHE A 345 1.92 10.46 6.44
N VAL A 346 2.65 9.89 7.39
CA VAL A 346 4.10 9.91 7.48
C VAL A 346 4.68 8.51 7.30
N SER A 347 5.97 8.48 6.99
CA SER A 347 6.75 7.24 6.95
C SER A 347 6.99 6.74 8.37
N PRO A 348 6.66 5.47 8.69
CA PRO A 348 6.90 4.90 10.02
C PRO A 348 8.39 4.51 10.19
N LEU A 349 9.27 5.52 10.17
CA LEU A 349 10.73 5.35 10.23
C LEU A 349 11.27 4.97 11.63
N ARG A 350 10.39 4.93 12.64
CA ARG A 350 10.74 4.55 14.03
C ARG A 350 11.99 5.29 14.52
N ASP A 351 13.05 4.55 14.80
CA ASP A 351 14.30 5.05 15.39
C ASP A 351 15.36 5.44 14.34
N LEU A 352 15.10 5.24 13.04
CA LEU A 352 16.04 5.63 11.99
C LEU A 352 16.43 7.12 12.04
N PRO A 353 15.53 8.08 12.33
CA PRO A 353 15.94 9.47 12.50
C PRO A 353 16.89 9.68 13.68
N ALA A 354 16.69 8.95 14.79
CA ALA A 354 17.58 9.00 15.95
C ALA A 354 18.94 8.32 15.66
N LEU A 355 18.96 7.33 14.77
CA LEU A 355 20.18 6.72 14.24
C LEU A 355 20.96 7.66 13.30
N GLY A 356 20.32 8.73 12.78
CA GLY A 356 20.94 9.73 11.91
C GLY A 356 20.37 9.80 10.49
N VAL A 357 19.33 9.02 10.16
CA VAL A 357 18.66 9.14 8.85
C VAL A 357 17.96 10.50 8.76
N ALA A 358 18.47 11.38 7.91
CA ALA A 358 17.83 12.66 7.61
C ALA A 358 16.47 12.45 6.93
N THR A 359 15.50 13.31 7.24
CA THR A 359 14.14 13.26 6.65
C THR A 359 13.72 14.64 6.14
N PHE A 360 12.77 14.67 5.20
CA PHE A 360 12.24 15.91 4.63
C PHE A 360 10.73 15.84 4.37
N GLY A 361 10.13 17.02 4.22
CA GLY A 361 8.71 17.18 3.88
C GLY A 361 7.73 16.74 4.98
N GLN A 362 6.45 17.03 4.77
CA GLN A 362 5.39 16.70 5.73
C GLN A 362 5.31 15.20 6.01
N SER A 363 5.49 14.36 4.98
CA SER A 363 5.45 12.89 5.12
C SER A 363 6.71 12.28 5.75
N ARG A 364 7.68 13.10 6.18
CA ARG A 364 8.95 12.66 6.80
C ARG A 364 9.62 11.57 5.96
N LEU A 365 9.75 11.82 4.67
CA LEU A 365 10.41 10.90 3.76
C LEU A 365 11.92 10.91 4.04
N PRO A 366 12.61 9.76 3.98
CA PRO A 366 14.06 9.71 4.18
C PRO A 366 14.80 10.40 3.03
N ALA A 367 15.81 11.20 3.38
CA ALA A 367 16.75 11.75 2.41
C ALA A 367 17.68 10.64 1.90
N GLN A 368 17.84 10.57 0.59
CA GLN A 368 18.51 9.47 -0.08
C GLN A 368 19.34 9.94 -1.27
N THR A 369 20.32 9.11 -1.65
CA THR A 369 21.12 9.27 -2.86
C THR A 369 20.29 8.91 -4.11
N PRO A 370 20.80 9.19 -5.32
CA PRO A 370 20.18 8.71 -6.57
C PRO A 370 20.07 7.18 -6.70
N PHE A 371 20.65 6.42 -5.77
CA PHE A 371 20.62 4.96 -5.71
C PHE A 371 19.77 4.43 -4.55
N TRP A 372 18.87 5.26 -3.99
CA TRP A 372 17.97 4.92 -2.87
C TRP A 372 18.64 4.54 -1.55
N GLU A 373 19.95 4.76 -1.45
CA GLU A 373 20.69 4.65 -0.19
C GLU A 373 20.44 5.90 0.66
N SER A 374 20.41 5.78 1.98
CA SER A 374 20.37 6.92 2.88
C SER A 374 21.51 7.89 2.57
N ALA A 375 21.17 9.18 2.47
CA ALA A 375 22.16 10.22 2.23
C ALA A 375 23.16 10.38 3.40
N ALA A 376 22.82 9.88 4.59
CA ALA A 376 23.62 10.04 5.80
C ALA A 376 24.24 8.73 6.32
N ILE A 377 23.61 7.57 6.05
CA ILE A 377 24.03 6.29 6.63
C ILE A 377 24.19 5.22 5.54
N PRO A 378 25.43 4.97 5.07
CA PRO A 378 25.69 3.92 4.09
C PRO A 378 25.22 2.53 4.56
N GLY A 379 24.66 1.76 3.64
CA GLY A 379 24.09 0.42 3.90
C GLY A 379 22.61 0.41 4.29
N ILE A 380 21.99 1.58 4.55
CA ILE A 380 20.53 1.70 4.68
C ILE A 380 19.95 2.14 3.33
N PHE A 381 18.97 1.40 2.81
CA PHE A 381 18.27 1.74 1.57
C PHE A 381 16.76 1.83 1.78
N PHE A 382 16.07 2.41 0.80
CA PHE A 382 14.61 2.58 0.82
C PHE A 382 13.97 2.06 -0.46
N ALA A 383 12.76 1.50 -0.37
CA ALA A 383 12.04 0.98 -1.53
C ALA A 383 10.54 1.24 -1.47
N GLY A 384 9.91 1.41 -2.65
CA GLY A 384 8.50 1.76 -2.75
C GLY A 384 8.24 3.25 -2.51
N THR A 385 7.05 3.61 -2.02
CA THR A 385 6.60 5.00 -1.92
C THR A 385 7.44 5.87 -0.98
N ILE A 386 8.08 5.26 0.02
CA ILE A 386 9.01 5.95 0.93
C ILE A 386 10.27 6.43 0.21
N ALA A 387 10.61 5.84 -0.93
CA ALA A 387 11.77 6.16 -1.75
C ALA A 387 11.46 7.27 -2.80
N THR A 388 10.45 8.10 -2.57
CA THR A 388 10.13 9.24 -3.44
C THR A 388 11.03 10.43 -3.08
N THR A 389 11.77 11.03 -4.03
CA THR A 389 12.62 12.22 -3.80
C THR A 389 11.95 13.53 -4.26
N PRO A 390 12.30 14.69 -3.66
CA PRO A 390 11.99 16.00 -4.24
C PRO A 390 12.84 16.19 -5.49
N GLY A 391 12.23 16.61 -6.60
CA GLY A 391 12.97 16.95 -7.83
C GLY A 391 13.00 15.90 -8.93
N CYS A 392 12.40 14.71 -8.73
CA CYS A 392 11.97 13.90 -9.87
C CYS A 392 10.84 14.66 -10.59
N LEU A 393 11.19 15.27 -11.72
CA LEU A 393 10.30 16.11 -12.54
C LEU A 393 8.97 15.41 -12.87
N PRO A 394 7.85 16.14 -13.00
CA PRO A 394 6.52 15.61 -13.38
C PRO A 394 6.41 14.97 -14.79
N GLY A 395 7.53 14.67 -15.46
CA GLY A 395 7.56 14.22 -16.86
C GLY A 395 8.09 12.80 -17.10
N THR A 396 8.63 12.14 -16.08
CA THR A 396 9.05 10.73 -16.16
C THR A 396 8.22 9.94 -15.16
N TRP A 397 7.06 9.43 -15.60
CA TRP A 397 6.15 8.63 -14.78
C TRP A 397 6.85 7.39 -14.23
N PRO A 398 7.22 7.35 -12.94
CA PRO A 398 7.55 6.09 -12.30
C PRO A 398 6.20 5.45 -11.98
N LYS A 399 6.05 4.13 -12.23
CA LYS A 399 4.98 3.40 -11.56
C LYS A 399 5.15 3.65 -10.06
N LEU A 400 4.07 3.69 -9.27
CA LEU A 400 4.16 3.70 -7.79
C LEU A 400 5.01 2.52 -7.23
N THR A 401 5.39 1.59 -8.10
CA THR A 401 6.10 0.34 -7.84
C THR A 401 7.49 0.25 -8.50
N SER A 402 7.91 1.21 -9.34
CA SER A 402 9.21 1.13 -10.05
C SER A 402 10.29 1.98 -9.40
N VAL A 403 11.36 1.32 -8.95
CA VAL A 403 12.70 1.89 -8.72
C VAL A 403 13.15 2.58 -10.02
N CYS A 404 13.65 3.83 -9.98
CA CYS A 404 14.23 4.39 -11.21
C CYS A 404 15.44 3.54 -11.61
N ALA A 405 15.56 3.13 -12.86
CA ALA A 405 16.86 2.74 -13.38
C ALA A 405 17.50 3.99 -14.02
N PRO A 406 18.81 4.26 -13.83
CA PRO A 406 19.48 5.31 -14.59
C PRO A 406 19.39 4.99 -16.10
N ARG A 407 19.00 5.99 -16.90
CA ARG A 407 18.87 5.87 -18.36
C ARG A 407 20.19 5.39 -18.97
N ALA A 408 20.18 4.21 -19.61
CA ALA A 408 21.08 3.93 -20.72
C ALA A 408 20.73 4.88 -21.87
N ARG A 409 21.73 5.56 -22.45
CA ARG A 409 21.54 6.47 -23.58
C ARG A 409 21.01 5.66 -24.78
N SER A 410 19.75 5.88 -25.17
CA SER A 410 19.23 5.38 -26.44
C SER A 410 19.27 6.48 -27.50
N SER A 411 19.89 6.14 -28.61
CA SER A 411 19.90 6.82 -29.90
C SER A 411 18.49 7.16 -30.41
N SER A 412 18.47 8.21 -31.21
CA SER A 412 17.33 8.82 -31.90
C SER A 412 16.46 7.85 -32.72
N LEU A 413 15.15 7.98 -32.60
CA LEU A 413 14.15 7.57 -33.61
C LEU A 413 13.14 8.70 -33.83
N PRO A 414 12.54 8.82 -35.04
CA PRO A 414 11.98 10.07 -35.55
C PRO A 414 10.50 10.24 -35.20
N ARG A 415 10.07 11.51 -35.15
CA ARG A 415 8.67 11.93 -35.04
C ARG A 415 7.92 11.60 -36.34
N SER A 416 6.85 10.82 -36.25
CA SER A 416 5.82 10.78 -37.29
C SER A 416 4.66 11.70 -36.90
N SER A 417 4.36 12.60 -37.82
CA SER A 417 3.18 13.47 -37.88
C SER A 417 1.93 12.64 -38.17
N LEU A 418 0.85 12.86 -37.42
CA LEU A 418 -0.50 12.46 -37.82
C LEU A 418 -1.42 13.68 -37.68
N THR A 419 -1.77 14.20 -38.85
CA THR A 419 -2.92 15.06 -39.14
C THR A 419 -4.19 14.22 -39.30
N CYS A 420 -5.32 14.88 -39.03
CA CYS A 420 -6.73 14.47 -39.00
C CYS A 420 -7.22 13.90 -37.68
#